data_AF-A0A533WKB9-F1
#
_entry.id   AF-A0A533WKB9-F1
#
_cell.length_a   1.000
_cell.length_b   1.000
_cell.length_c   1.000
_cell.angle_alpha   90.00
_cell.angle_beta   90.00
_cell.angle_gamma   90.00
#
_symmetry.space_group_name_H-M   'P 1'
#
loop_
_entity.id
_entity.type
_entity.pdbx_description
1 polymer ?
#
loop_
_entity_poly.entity_id
_entity_poly.type
_entity_poly.pdbx_seq_one_letter_code
_entity_poly.pdbx_strand_id
1 'polypeptide(L)'
;MKINQRVFVPNDTLIVYGSGVPNDTLLVSLIDPGGRSIRIDFTNVNAEGTFFKEFMLWPQPNKNFVFGQYTLQVSSTAVSANNEEVKIVFAQGLAQSPLSAEVHNLIVKLDSPTLVSTNGNFRIFVQVTYDGALVDSDLPEFLGSSHIHSGNQTIINLANKFAKLHEGIYYADVVLPNDGTYIIHAIAFHKGYESHDSRVVTASSTTIGTLQESVSKLGTELDRTTNQVNTTKTELSKVVEDARLSIRDDIQNAQQASGQLNSIILPVLVLISIIIALQISLFARIRASYR
;
A
#
# COMPACT_ATOMS: atom_id res chain seq x y z
N MET A 1 -26.91 -42.21 10.81
CA MET A 1 -27.58 -41.49 9.70
C MET A 1 -27.49 -42.28 8.39
N LYS A 2 -28.51 -42.20 7.53
CA LYS A 2 -28.52 -42.73 6.15
C LYS A 2 -29.04 -41.66 5.18
N ILE A 3 -28.67 -41.81 3.91
CA ILE A 3 -29.09 -40.95 2.79
C ILE A 3 -29.51 -41.79 1.60
N ASN A 4 -30.38 -41.25 0.74
CA ASN A 4 -30.93 -41.98 -0.40
C ASN A 4 -29.91 -42.29 -1.50
N GLN A 5 -28.88 -41.45 -1.67
CA GLN A 5 -27.78 -41.65 -2.62
C GLN A 5 -26.56 -40.80 -2.25
N ARG A 6 -25.41 -41.03 -2.90
CA ARG A 6 -24.16 -40.29 -2.64
C ARG A 6 -23.75 -39.31 -3.74
N VAL A 7 -24.34 -39.44 -4.93
CA VAL A 7 -24.10 -38.55 -6.08
C VAL A 7 -25.45 -37.96 -6.45
N PHE A 8 -25.50 -36.65 -6.63
CA PHE A 8 -26.70 -35.87 -6.93
C PHE A 8 -26.46 -35.05 -8.19
N VAL A 9 -27.51 -34.94 -9.01
CA VAL A 9 -27.57 -34.04 -10.16
C VAL A 9 -28.68 -33.01 -9.96
N PRO A 10 -28.76 -31.94 -10.78
CA PRO A 10 -29.81 -30.94 -10.63
C PRO A 10 -31.20 -31.58 -10.66
N ASN A 11 -32.07 -31.11 -9.76
CA ASN A 11 -33.43 -31.61 -9.48
C ASN A 11 -33.51 -32.95 -8.74
N ASP A 12 -32.39 -33.54 -8.27
CA ASP A 12 -32.49 -34.67 -7.33
C ASP A 12 -32.90 -34.20 -5.94
N THR A 13 -33.66 -35.02 -5.21
CA THR A 13 -33.99 -34.76 -3.79
C THR A 13 -32.99 -35.44 -2.87
N LEU A 14 -32.36 -34.68 -1.97
CA LEU A 14 -31.59 -35.21 -0.85
C LEU A 14 -32.53 -35.56 0.30
N ILE A 15 -32.57 -36.84 0.64
CA ILE A 15 -33.36 -37.38 1.75
C ILE A 15 -32.41 -37.88 2.83
N VAL A 16 -32.67 -37.48 4.07
CA VAL A 16 -31.90 -37.86 5.25
C VAL A 16 -32.81 -38.61 6.21
N TYR A 17 -32.39 -39.77 6.66
CA TYR A 17 -33.20 -40.62 7.54
C TYR A 17 -32.32 -41.47 8.45
N GLY A 18 -32.89 -41.99 9.53
CA GLY A 18 -32.16 -42.85 10.44
C GLY A 18 -32.81 -42.98 11.80
N SER A 19 -31.99 -43.34 12.78
CA SER A 19 -32.37 -43.46 14.18
C SER A 19 -31.66 -42.39 15.02
N GLY A 20 -32.29 -41.98 16.12
CA GLY A 20 -31.77 -41.00 17.07
C GLY A 20 -32.39 -41.19 18.46
N VAL A 21 -32.10 -40.26 19.37
CA VAL A 21 -32.71 -40.26 20.72
C VAL A 21 -34.21 -39.92 20.57
N PRO A 22 -35.13 -40.74 21.10
CA PRO A 22 -36.57 -40.46 20.99
C PRO A 22 -36.94 -39.07 21.52
N ASN A 23 -37.78 -38.35 20.77
CA ASN A 23 -38.22 -36.98 21.06
C ASN A 23 -37.10 -35.92 21.04
N ASP A 24 -35.92 -36.25 20.53
CA ASP A 24 -34.85 -35.26 20.31
C ASP A 24 -35.13 -34.42 19.05
N THR A 25 -34.50 -33.24 19.01
CA THR A 25 -34.38 -32.44 17.80
C THR A 25 -32.98 -32.61 17.24
N LEU A 26 -32.88 -32.93 15.96
CA LEU A 26 -31.63 -32.99 15.22
C LEU A 26 -31.46 -31.74 14.37
N LEU A 27 -30.24 -31.22 14.34
CA LEU A 27 -29.81 -30.19 13.41
C LEU A 27 -29.12 -30.86 12.22
N VAL A 28 -29.61 -30.58 11.03
CA VAL A 28 -29.08 -31.08 9.76
C VAL A 28 -28.46 -29.89 9.02
N SER A 29 -27.17 -29.96 8.75
CA SER A 29 -26.37 -28.90 8.11
C SER A 29 -25.75 -29.42 6.82
N LEU A 30 -25.82 -28.62 5.75
CA LEU A 30 -25.10 -28.87 4.51
C LEU A 30 -23.95 -27.87 4.39
N ILE A 31 -22.75 -28.41 4.25
CA ILE A 31 -21.50 -27.68 4.11
C ILE A 31 -21.04 -27.79 2.66
N ASP A 32 -20.78 -26.64 2.03
CA ASP A 32 -20.34 -26.53 0.65
C ASP A 32 -18.88 -27.00 0.44
N PRO A 33 -18.41 -27.17 -0.82
CA PRO A 33 -17.03 -27.57 -1.08
C PRO A 33 -15.98 -26.59 -0.54
N GLY A 34 -16.37 -25.33 -0.26
CA GLY A 34 -15.54 -24.31 0.37
C GLY A 34 -15.52 -24.37 1.91
N GLY A 35 -16.26 -25.31 2.52
CA GLY A 35 -16.31 -25.50 3.97
C GLY A 35 -17.31 -24.61 4.71
N ARG A 36 -18.18 -23.89 3.99
CA ARG A 36 -19.21 -23.02 4.58
C ARG A 36 -20.53 -23.77 4.71
N SER A 37 -21.19 -23.65 5.87
CA SER A 37 -22.58 -24.12 6.01
C SER A 37 -23.51 -23.23 5.18
N ILE A 38 -24.18 -23.80 4.19
CA ILE A 38 -25.07 -23.10 3.26
C ILE A 38 -26.55 -23.37 3.54
N ARG A 39 -26.85 -24.40 4.34
CA ARG A 39 -28.20 -24.71 4.77
C ARG A 39 -28.20 -25.40 6.12
N ILE A 40 -29.08 -24.96 7.02
CA ILE A 40 -29.28 -25.54 8.35
C ILE A 40 -30.77 -25.68 8.59
N ASP A 41 -31.17 -26.86 9.03
CA ASP A 41 -32.55 -27.29 8.98
C ASP A 41 -32.79 -28.28 10.15
N PHE A 42 -33.90 -28.14 10.87
CA PHE A 42 -34.19 -28.99 12.03
C PHE A 42 -35.12 -30.17 11.67
N THR A 43 -34.93 -31.31 12.33
CA THR A 43 -35.87 -32.46 12.22
C THR A 43 -36.06 -33.11 13.58
N ASN A 44 -37.28 -33.55 13.87
CA ASN A 44 -37.57 -34.24 15.12
C ASN A 44 -37.41 -35.75 14.97
N VAL A 45 -36.95 -36.40 16.03
CA VAL A 45 -36.96 -37.85 16.17
C VAL A 45 -38.28 -38.26 16.83
N ASN A 46 -39.01 -39.19 16.23
CA ASN A 46 -40.28 -39.67 16.78
C ASN A 46 -40.09 -40.50 18.06
N ALA A 47 -41.20 -40.87 18.70
CA ALA A 47 -41.19 -41.65 19.94
C ALA A 47 -40.57 -43.04 19.73
N GLU A 48 -40.60 -43.58 18.51
CA GLU A 48 -39.96 -44.84 18.13
C GLU A 48 -38.45 -44.70 17.87
N GLY A 49 -37.88 -43.50 18.01
CA GLY A 49 -36.44 -43.26 17.86
C GLY A 49 -35.97 -43.16 16.40
N THR A 50 -36.85 -42.84 15.47
CA THR A 50 -36.57 -42.71 14.03
C THR A 50 -36.87 -41.30 13.51
N PHE A 51 -36.21 -40.92 12.43
CA PHE A 51 -36.47 -39.66 11.74
C PHE A 51 -36.38 -39.84 10.21
N PHE A 52 -37.11 -38.98 9.50
CA PHE A 52 -37.10 -38.87 8.06
C PHE A 52 -37.27 -37.41 7.67
N LYS A 53 -36.45 -36.94 6.72
CA LYS A 53 -36.53 -35.58 6.21
C LYS A 53 -36.14 -35.52 4.74
N GLU A 54 -37.04 -35.00 3.93
CA GLU A 54 -36.69 -34.43 2.63
C GLU A 54 -35.96 -33.12 2.89
N PHE A 55 -34.63 -33.16 2.78
CA PHE A 55 -33.80 -32.06 3.22
C PHE A 55 -33.74 -30.96 2.18
N MET A 56 -33.50 -31.30 0.91
CA MET A 56 -33.50 -30.31 -0.18
C MET A 56 -33.70 -30.94 -1.56
N LEU A 57 -34.23 -30.14 -2.47
CA LEU A 57 -34.13 -30.36 -3.90
C LEU A 57 -32.86 -29.66 -4.42
N TRP A 58 -31.97 -30.38 -5.10
CA TRP A 58 -30.76 -29.80 -5.67
C TRP A 58 -31.12 -28.81 -6.79
N PRO A 59 -30.66 -27.56 -6.72
CA PRO A 59 -30.98 -26.56 -7.74
C PRO A 59 -30.14 -26.79 -9.01
N GLN A 60 -30.41 -26.00 -10.04
CA GLN A 60 -29.42 -25.78 -11.10
C GLN A 60 -28.16 -25.13 -10.50
N PRO A 61 -26.96 -25.50 -10.97
CA PRO A 61 -25.73 -25.02 -10.37
C PRO A 61 -25.61 -23.50 -10.51
N ASN A 62 -25.19 -22.85 -9.44
CA ASN A 62 -25.06 -21.40 -9.35
C ASN A 62 -24.01 -21.04 -8.28
N LYS A 63 -23.75 -19.74 -8.07
CA LYS A 63 -22.73 -19.25 -7.11
C LYS A 63 -22.95 -19.70 -5.66
N ASN A 64 -24.15 -20.14 -5.29
CA ASN A 64 -24.44 -20.69 -3.96
C ASN A 64 -24.41 -22.23 -3.94
N PHE A 65 -24.56 -22.88 -5.09
CA PHE A 65 -24.61 -24.33 -5.25
C PHE A 65 -23.74 -24.74 -6.44
N VAL A 66 -22.45 -24.90 -6.19
CA VAL A 66 -21.44 -25.28 -7.18
C VAL A 66 -21.30 -26.79 -7.24
N PHE A 67 -20.92 -27.34 -8.38
CA PHE A 67 -20.53 -28.74 -8.45
C PHE A 67 -19.30 -29.02 -7.58
N GLY A 68 -19.29 -30.18 -6.93
CA GLY A 68 -18.22 -30.57 -6.02
C GLY A 68 -18.68 -31.50 -4.90
N GLN A 69 -17.78 -31.71 -3.94
CA GLN A 69 -18.04 -32.54 -2.77
C GLN A 69 -18.56 -31.70 -1.61
N TYR A 70 -19.76 -32.02 -1.15
CA TYR A 70 -20.41 -31.43 0.01
C TYR A 70 -20.28 -32.35 1.23
N THR A 71 -20.41 -31.78 2.42
CA THR A 71 -20.52 -32.53 3.67
C THR A 71 -21.90 -32.29 4.28
N LEU A 72 -22.67 -33.36 4.46
CA LEU A 72 -23.90 -33.34 5.23
C LEU A 72 -23.58 -33.74 6.66
N GLN A 73 -23.92 -32.89 7.62
CA GLN A 73 -23.70 -33.10 9.04
C GLN A 73 -25.05 -33.18 9.76
N VAL A 74 -25.19 -34.14 10.67
CA VAL A 74 -26.34 -34.26 11.57
C VAL A 74 -25.86 -34.30 13.01
N SER A 75 -26.40 -33.42 13.85
CA SER A 75 -26.05 -33.30 15.26
C SER A 75 -27.30 -33.36 16.15
N SER A 76 -27.22 -34.11 17.25
CA SER A 76 -28.25 -34.15 18.28
C SER A 76 -28.23 -32.88 19.15
N THR A 77 -29.41 -32.36 19.51
CA THR A 77 -29.50 -31.23 20.47
C THR A 77 -29.54 -31.74 21.92
N ALA A 78 -30.02 -32.95 22.16
CA ALA A 78 -29.99 -33.59 23.47
C ALA A 78 -28.59 -34.11 23.88
N VAL A 79 -27.74 -34.47 22.91
CA VAL A 79 -26.42 -35.07 23.15
C VAL A 79 -25.35 -34.41 22.27
N SER A 80 -24.54 -33.55 22.87
CA SER A 80 -23.51 -32.75 22.18
C SER A 80 -22.37 -33.54 21.54
N ALA A 81 -22.23 -34.84 21.84
CA ALA A 81 -21.14 -35.69 21.35
C ALA A 81 -21.49 -36.52 20.09
N ASN A 82 -22.75 -36.51 19.63
CA ASN A 82 -23.19 -37.31 18.48
C ASN A 82 -23.35 -36.45 17.23
N ASN A 83 -22.22 -36.16 16.58
CA ASN A 83 -22.19 -35.57 15.25
C ASN A 83 -21.83 -36.65 14.24
N GLU A 84 -22.71 -36.90 13.28
CA GLU A 84 -22.44 -37.75 12.12
C GLU A 84 -22.24 -36.90 10.88
N GLU A 85 -21.23 -37.24 10.08
CA GLU A 85 -20.94 -36.57 8.81
C GLU A 85 -20.91 -37.57 7.66
N VAL A 86 -21.45 -37.17 6.50
CA VAL A 86 -21.36 -37.93 5.26
C VAL A 86 -21.00 -37.01 4.11
N LYS A 87 -20.02 -37.45 3.31
CA LYS A 87 -19.62 -36.78 2.08
C LYS A 87 -20.53 -37.19 0.93
N ILE A 88 -21.03 -36.20 0.19
CA ILE A 88 -21.86 -36.37 -1.00
C ILE A 88 -21.32 -35.54 -2.14
N VAL A 89 -21.63 -35.89 -3.38
CA VAL A 89 -21.16 -35.20 -4.58
C VAL A 89 -22.35 -34.60 -5.31
N PHE A 90 -22.28 -33.32 -5.65
CA PHE A 90 -23.18 -32.67 -6.61
C PHE A 90 -22.43 -32.49 -7.93
N ALA A 91 -22.95 -33.05 -9.01
CA ALA A 91 -22.27 -33.12 -10.30
C ALA A 91 -23.21 -32.85 -11.48
N GLN A 92 -22.63 -32.61 -12.65
CA GLN A 92 -23.38 -32.37 -13.87
C GLN A 92 -24.15 -33.60 -14.38
N GLY A 93 -23.61 -34.80 -14.14
CA GLY A 93 -24.16 -36.06 -14.64
C GLY A 93 -24.15 -37.18 -13.58
N LEU A 94 -24.95 -38.21 -13.84
CA LEU A 94 -25.04 -39.38 -12.95
C LEU A 94 -23.76 -40.21 -13.07
N ALA A 95 -23.00 -40.27 -11.98
CA ALA A 95 -21.87 -41.18 -11.83
C ALA A 95 -22.28 -42.38 -10.97
N GLN A 96 -21.85 -43.58 -11.34
CA GLN A 96 -22.17 -44.81 -10.57
C GLN A 96 -21.55 -44.81 -9.16
N SER A 97 -20.49 -44.01 -8.97
CA SER A 97 -19.77 -43.84 -7.70
C SER A 97 -19.24 -42.41 -7.57
N PRO A 98 -19.08 -41.87 -6.35
CA PRO A 98 -18.40 -40.59 -6.12
C PRO A 98 -17.00 -40.50 -6.75
N LEU A 99 -16.30 -41.63 -6.88
CA LEU A 99 -14.97 -41.72 -7.51
C LEU A 99 -15.01 -41.64 -9.05
N SER A 100 -16.19 -41.82 -9.65
CA SER A 100 -16.39 -41.81 -11.10
C SER A 100 -17.06 -40.53 -11.63
N ALA A 101 -17.36 -39.57 -10.75
CA ALA A 101 -17.89 -38.27 -11.18
C ALA A 101 -16.80 -37.53 -11.98
N GLU A 102 -17.18 -36.95 -13.13
CA GLU A 102 -16.27 -36.15 -13.93
C GLU A 102 -15.77 -34.96 -13.08
N VAL A 103 -14.45 -34.96 -12.84
CA VAL A 103 -13.78 -33.89 -12.10
C VAL A 103 -13.27 -32.88 -13.12
N HIS A 104 -14.04 -31.82 -13.31
CA HIS A 104 -13.60 -30.68 -14.09
C HIS A 104 -12.80 -29.71 -13.23
N ASN A 105 -11.76 -29.11 -13.81
CA ASN A 105 -10.84 -28.22 -13.13
C ASN A 105 -10.98 -26.80 -13.67
N LEU A 106 -11.68 -25.95 -12.92
CA LEU A 106 -11.65 -24.50 -13.11
C LEU A 106 -10.48 -23.92 -12.32
N ILE A 107 -9.60 -23.18 -12.99
CA ILE A 107 -8.43 -22.54 -12.38
C ILE A 107 -8.47 -21.05 -12.68
N VAL A 108 -8.34 -20.25 -11.62
CA VAL A 108 -8.13 -18.81 -11.70
C VAL A 108 -6.68 -18.52 -11.32
N LYS A 109 -6.05 -17.61 -12.06
CA LYS A 109 -4.74 -17.03 -11.71
C LYS A 109 -4.85 -15.52 -11.74
N LEU A 110 -4.52 -14.89 -10.62
CA LEU A 110 -4.51 -13.45 -10.46
C LEU A 110 -3.08 -12.94 -10.45
N ASP A 111 -2.80 -11.96 -11.29
CA ASP A 111 -1.57 -11.19 -11.31
C ASP A 111 -1.87 -9.73 -10.97
N SER A 112 -1.08 -9.18 -10.04
CA SER A 112 -1.18 -7.78 -9.61
C SER A 112 0.17 -7.28 -9.14
N PRO A 113 0.47 -5.98 -9.29
CA PRO A 113 1.58 -5.35 -8.58
C PRO A 113 1.44 -5.57 -7.06
N THR A 114 2.55 -5.71 -6.36
CA THR A 114 2.57 -5.88 -4.89
C THR A 114 2.61 -4.54 -4.15
N LEU A 115 3.08 -3.48 -4.81
CA LEU A 115 3.14 -2.11 -4.30
C LEU A 115 2.63 -1.15 -5.36
N VAL A 116 1.71 -0.26 -4.98
CA VAL A 116 1.09 0.73 -5.87
C VAL A 116 1.03 2.09 -5.20
N SER A 117 0.87 3.14 -6.00
CA SER A 117 0.66 4.49 -5.48
C SER A 117 -0.77 4.65 -4.95
N THR A 118 -0.93 5.21 -3.77
CA THR A 118 -2.24 5.64 -3.27
C THR A 118 -2.84 6.68 -4.23
N ASN A 119 -4.13 6.54 -4.54
CA ASN A 119 -4.85 7.28 -5.58
C ASN A 119 -4.27 7.13 -7.01
N GLY A 120 -3.29 6.24 -7.21
CA GLY A 120 -2.80 5.87 -8.53
C GLY A 120 -3.66 4.77 -9.15
N ASN A 121 -3.82 4.82 -10.47
CA ASN A 121 -4.39 3.71 -11.21
C ASN A 121 -3.35 2.61 -11.42
N PHE A 122 -3.73 1.36 -11.20
CA PHE A 122 -2.94 0.20 -11.57
C PHE A 122 -3.83 -0.88 -12.16
N ARG A 123 -3.23 -1.77 -12.94
CA ARG A 123 -3.95 -2.86 -13.61
C ARG A 123 -3.70 -4.18 -12.92
N ILE A 124 -4.75 -4.99 -12.83
CA ILE A 124 -4.69 -6.40 -12.45
C ILE A 124 -5.08 -7.26 -13.66
N PHE A 125 -4.53 -8.47 -13.73
CA PHE A 125 -4.85 -9.45 -14.76
C PHE A 125 -5.38 -10.73 -14.14
N VAL A 126 -6.41 -11.29 -14.75
CA VAL A 126 -7.03 -12.55 -14.33
C VAL A 126 -7.02 -13.49 -15.51
N GLN A 127 -6.33 -14.62 -15.37
CA GLN A 127 -6.42 -15.74 -16.30
C GLN A 127 -7.36 -16.80 -15.74
N VAL A 128 -8.27 -17.29 -16.56
CA VAL A 128 -9.18 -18.38 -16.20
C VAL A 128 -9.09 -19.51 -17.23
N THR A 129 -8.87 -20.72 -16.74
CA THR A 129 -8.85 -21.94 -17.56
C THR A 129 -9.83 -22.97 -17.01
N TYR A 130 -10.48 -23.71 -17.91
CA TYR A 130 -11.33 -24.84 -17.60
C TYR A 130 -10.77 -26.08 -18.31
N ASP A 131 -10.40 -27.10 -17.55
CA ASP A 131 -9.71 -28.31 -18.04
C ASP A 131 -8.47 -28.01 -18.89
N GLY A 132 -7.75 -26.94 -18.53
CA GLY A 132 -6.55 -26.48 -19.22
C GLY A 132 -6.79 -25.61 -20.46
N ALA A 133 -8.02 -25.49 -20.94
CA ALA A 133 -8.38 -24.56 -22.03
C ALA A 133 -8.70 -23.17 -21.47
N LEU A 134 -8.34 -22.11 -22.21
CA LEU A 134 -8.76 -20.74 -21.88
C LEU A 134 -10.28 -20.63 -22.01
N VAL A 135 -10.92 -19.93 -21.07
CA VAL A 135 -12.37 -19.80 -21.05
C VAL A 135 -12.82 -18.55 -21.78
N ASP A 136 -13.55 -18.71 -22.88
CA ASP A 136 -14.37 -17.65 -23.43
C ASP A 136 -15.74 -17.61 -22.73
N SER A 137 -16.00 -16.57 -21.95
CA SER A 137 -17.28 -16.39 -21.27
C SER A 137 -17.63 -14.92 -21.19
N ASP A 138 -18.93 -14.64 -21.23
CA ASP A 138 -19.44 -13.28 -21.11
C ASP A 138 -19.26 -12.74 -19.69
N LEU A 139 -18.78 -11.51 -19.61
CA LEU A 139 -18.86 -10.68 -18.41
C LEU A 139 -20.26 -10.07 -18.33
N PRO A 140 -20.81 -9.79 -17.13
CA PRO A 140 -20.15 -9.74 -15.82
C PRO A 140 -20.32 -10.97 -14.94
N GLU A 141 -21.17 -11.93 -15.31
CA GLU A 141 -21.49 -13.07 -14.41
C GLU A 141 -20.27 -13.91 -14.05
N PHE A 142 -19.40 -14.13 -15.04
CA PHE A 142 -18.21 -14.97 -14.97
C PHE A 142 -17.24 -14.56 -13.85
N LEU A 143 -16.89 -13.28 -13.74
CA LEU A 143 -16.00 -12.74 -12.69
C LEU A 143 -16.74 -11.88 -11.65
N GLY A 144 -18.07 -11.98 -11.62
CA GLY A 144 -18.97 -11.05 -10.92
C GLY A 144 -18.86 -11.06 -9.38
N SER A 145 -18.17 -12.05 -8.80
CA SER A 145 -17.97 -12.15 -7.35
C SER A 145 -16.61 -11.59 -6.87
N SER A 146 -15.78 -11.15 -7.81
CA SER A 146 -14.45 -10.60 -7.54
C SER A 146 -14.54 -9.26 -6.81
N HIS A 147 -13.66 -9.05 -5.83
CA HIS A 147 -13.69 -7.85 -4.99
C HIS A 147 -12.32 -7.60 -4.36
N ILE A 148 -12.16 -6.41 -3.76
CA ILE A 148 -10.99 -6.01 -2.99
C ILE A 148 -11.45 -5.63 -1.59
N HIS A 149 -10.78 -6.15 -0.57
CA HIS A 149 -11.07 -5.83 0.82
C HIS A 149 -9.81 -5.39 1.58
N SER A 150 -10.02 -4.65 2.67
CA SER A 150 -9.00 -4.33 3.66
C SER A 150 -9.59 -4.63 5.04
N GLY A 151 -8.89 -5.46 5.83
CA GLY A 151 -9.47 -6.06 7.03
C GLY A 151 -10.77 -6.82 6.70
N ASN A 152 -11.84 -6.57 7.47
CA ASN A 152 -13.14 -7.23 7.30
C ASN A 152 -14.10 -6.48 6.35
N GLN A 153 -13.65 -5.42 5.67
CA GLN A 153 -14.52 -4.57 4.84
C GLN A 153 -14.17 -4.70 3.37
N THR A 154 -15.18 -5.05 2.56
CA THR A 154 -15.07 -4.94 1.09
C THR A 154 -15.05 -3.46 0.71
N ILE A 155 -13.97 -3.05 0.05
CA ILE A 155 -13.74 -1.66 -0.36
C ILE A 155 -14.16 -1.44 -1.81
N ILE A 156 -13.88 -2.41 -2.69
CA ILE A 156 -14.14 -2.28 -4.14
C ILE A 156 -14.78 -3.57 -4.66
N ASN A 157 -15.96 -3.45 -5.27
CA ASN A 157 -16.55 -4.53 -6.07
C ASN A 157 -15.99 -4.46 -7.51
N LEU A 158 -15.52 -5.60 -8.03
CA LEU A 158 -14.89 -5.70 -9.36
C LEU A 158 -15.83 -6.25 -10.44
N ALA A 159 -17.06 -6.66 -10.11
CA ALA A 159 -17.96 -7.41 -11.00
C ALA A 159 -18.09 -6.83 -12.43
N ASN A 160 -18.21 -5.51 -12.51
CA ASN A 160 -18.40 -4.78 -13.77
C ASN A 160 -17.16 -3.97 -14.19
N LYS A 161 -16.00 -4.25 -13.58
CA LYS A 161 -14.74 -3.53 -13.86
C LYS A 161 -13.80 -4.30 -14.77
N PHE A 162 -14.08 -5.57 -15.02
CA PHE A 162 -13.29 -6.37 -15.92
C PHE A 162 -13.58 -6.04 -17.38
N ALA A 163 -12.51 -6.05 -18.17
CA ALA A 163 -12.54 -6.05 -19.62
C ALA A 163 -11.81 -7.30 -20.13
N LYS A 164 -12.28 -7.85 -21.25
CA LYS A 164 -11.63 -8.99 -21.92
C LYS A 164 -10.42 -8.48 -22.70
N LEU A 165 -9.23 -8.99 -22.37
CA LEU A 165 -8.00 -8.76 -23.15
C LEU A 165 -7.85 -9.80 -24.25
N HIS A 166 -8.09 -11.06 -23.90
CA HIS A 166 -8.05 -12.23 -24.77
C HIS A 166 -9.05 -13.27 -24.22
N GLU A 167 -9.35 -14.30 -24.98
CA GLU A 167 -10.01 -15.49 -24.43
C GLU A 167 -9.28 -15.98 -23.17
N GLY A 168 -10.04 -16.20 -22.09
CA GLY A 168 -9.52 -16.60 -20.79
C GLY A 168 -8.64 -15.57 -20.07
N ILE A 169 -8.41 -14.37 -20.62
CA ILE A 169 -7.56 -13.33 -20.00
C ILE A 169 -8.33 -12.02 -19.91
N TYR A 170 -8.50 -11.54 -18.69
CA TYR A 170 -9.27 -10.36 -18.34
C TYR A 170 -8.40 -9.39 -17.54
N TYR A 171 -8.74 -8.10 -17.57
CA TYR A 171 -8.06 -7.10 -16.75
C TYR A 171 -9.05 -6.12 -16.13
N ALA A 172 -8.67 -5.52 -15.02
CA ALA A 172 -9.39 -4.40 -14.42
C ALA A 172 -8.40 -3.31 -14.00
N ASP A 173 -8.80 -2.06 -14.20
CA ASP A 173 -8.08 -0.89 -13.71
C ASP A 173 -8.64 -0.49 -12.33
N VAL A 174 -7.75 -0.34 -11.35
CA VAL A 174 -8.08 -0.20 -9.93
C VAL A 174 -7.37 1.03 -9.35
N VAL A 175 -8.08 1.74 -8.48
CA VAL A 175 -7.54 2.85 -7.68
C VAL A 175 -7.81 2.55 -6.22
N LEU A 176 -6.76 2.60 -5.38
CA LEU A 176 -6.87 2.42 -3.93
C LEU A 176 -6.79 3.78 -3.23
N PRO A 177 -7.79 4.16 -2.42
CA PRO A 177 -7.95 5.53 -1.95
C PRO A 177 -7.02 5.92 -0.79
N ASN A 178 -6.59 4.94 0.01
CA ASN A 178 -5.82 5.16 1.22
C ASN A 178 -4.60 4.25 1.29
N ASP A 179 -3.54 4.71 1.96
CA ASP A 179 -2.39 3.90 2.30
C ASP A 179 -2.81 2.68 3.12
N GLY A 180 -2.20 1.52 2.84
CA GLY A 180 -2.47 0.29 3.57
C GLY A 180 -2.40 -0.97 2.71
N THR A 181 -2.68 -2.10 3.35
CA THR A 181 -2.67 -3.41 2.72
C THR A 181 -4.09 -3.82 2.33
N TYR A 182 -4.22 -4.32 1.10
CA TYR A 182 -5.46 -4.81 0.53
C TYR A 182 -5.26 -6.22 0.00
N ILE A 183 -6.34 -7.00 0.01
CA ILE A 183 -6.39 -8.32 -0.61
C ILE A 183 -7.37 -8.25 -1.77
N ILE A 184 -6.90 -8.60 -2.95
CA ILE A 184 -7.68 -8.72 -4.17
C ILE A 184 -8.10 -10.18 -4.30
N HIS A 185 -9.38 -10.43 -4.48
CA HIS A 185 -9.93 -11.75 -4.80
C HIS A 185 -10.46 -11.73 -6.23
N ALA A 186 -9.91 -12.58 -7.08
CA ALA A 186 -10.48 -12.92 -8.37
C ALA A 186 -11.25 -14.23 -8.22
N ILE A 187 -12.56 -14.20 -8.47
CA ILE A 187 -13.45 -15.36 -8.29
C ILE A 187 -14.19 -15.57 -9.61
N ALA A 188 -14.02 -16.75 -10.20
CA ALA A 188 -14.67 -17.14 -11.43
C ALA A 188 -15.71 -18.25 -11.19
N PHE A 189 -16.87 -18.11 -11.81
CA PHE A 189 -17.90 -19.16 -11.89
C PHE A 189 -18.12 -19.58 -13.34
N HIS A 190 -17.97 -20.86 -13.65
CA HIS A 190 -18.11 -21.39 -15.01
C HIS A 190 -18.67 -22.81 -15.00
N LYS A 191 -19.73 -23.05 -15.78
CA LYS A 191 -20.36 -24.39 -15.94
C LYS A 191 -20.65 -25.10 -14.60
N GLY A 192 -21.02 -24.33 -13.58
CA GLY A 192 -21.31 -24.85 -12.25
C GLY A 192 -20.10 -25.01 -11.33
N TYR A 193 -18.88 -24.75 -11.80
CA TYR A 193 -17.67 -24.77 -10.97
C TYR A 193 -17.30 -23.36 -10.53
N GLU A 194 -16.75 -23.24 -9.32
CA GLU A 194 -16.16 -21.99 -8.81
C GLU A 194 -14.69 -22.20 -8.48
N SER A 195 -13.88 -21.19 -8.78
CA SER A 195 -12.46 -21.16 -8.45
C SER A 195 -12.03 -19.73 -8.18
N HIS A 196 -10.99 -19.55 -7.38
CA HIS A 196 -10.51 -18.23 -7.00
C HIS A 196 -8.99 -18.20 -6.81
N ASP A 197 -8.44 -16.99 -6.90
CA ASP A 197 -7.06 -16.68 -6.52
C ASP A 197 -7.03 -15.33 -5.81
N SER A 198 -6.04 -15.15 -4.93
CA SER A 198 -5.93 -13.99 -4.06
C SER A 198 -4.52 -13.39 -4.10
N ARG A 199 -4.44 -12.06 -4.17
CA ARG A 199 -3.17 -11.33 -4.11
C ARG A 199 -3.21 -10.21 -3.09
N VAL A 200 -2.08 -10.01 -2.42
CA VAL A 200 -1.87 -8.90 -1.49
C VAL A 200 -1.23 -7.75 -2.26
N VAL A 201 -1.80 -6.56 -2.11
CA VAL A 201 -1.27 -5.31 -2.66
C VAL A 201 -1.20 -4.26 -1.56
N THR A 202 -0.09 -3.52 -1.50
CA THR A 202 0.08 -2.39 -0.59
C THR A 202 -0.05 -1.09 -1.38
N ALA A 203 -0.95 -0.21 -0.96
CA ALA A 203 -1.00 1.17 -1.44
C ALA A 203 -0.15 2.06 -0.53
N SER A 204 0.68 2.92 -1.14
CA SER A 204 1.51 3.87 -0.42
C SER A 204 1.50 5.22 -1.13
N SER A 205 1.36 6.30 -0.36
CA SER A 205 1.57 7.68 -0.82
C SER A 205 3.05 7.98 -1.12
N THR A 206 3.96 7.16 -0.59
CA THR A 206 5.40 7.20 -0.86
C THR A 206 5.77 6.07 -1.82
N THR A 207 5.92 6.42 -3.09
CA THR A 207 6.40 5.50 -4.13
C THR A 207 7.76 5.92 -4.65
N ILE A 208 8.40 5.04 -5.41
CA ILE A 208 9.71 5.31 -6.02
C ILE A 208 9.67 6.60 -6.85
N GLY A 209 8.58 6.84 -7.59
CA GLY A 209 8.39 8.06 -8.38
C GLY A 209 8.36 9.33 -7.51
N THR A 210 7.55 9.33 -6.44
CA THR A 210 7.48 10.48 -5.53
C THR A 210 8.79 10.73 -4.78
N LEU A 211 9.55 9.67 -4.49
CA LEU A 211 10.87 9.77 -3.88
C LEU A 211 11.88 10.37 -4.87
N GLN A 212 11.87 9.95 -6.14
CA GLN A 212 12.72 10.53 -7.18
C GLN A 212 12.44 12.02 -7.39
N GLU A 213 11.16 12.43 -7.42
CA GLU A 213 10.79 13.85 -7.48
C GLU A 213 11.31 14.63 -6.27
N SER A 214 11.17 14.06 -5.07
CA SER A 214 11.66 14.68 -3.83
C SER A 214 13.18 14.83 -3.86
N VAL A 215 13.92 13.81 -4.29
CA VAL A 215 15.37 13.84 -4.47
C VAL A 215 15.79 14.88 -5.51
N SER A 216 15.07 14.97 -6.64
CA SER A 216 15.35 15.97 -7.68
C SER A 216 15.13 17.40 -7.17
N LYS A 217 14.07 17.63 -6.40
CA LYS A 217 13.79 18.94 -5.77
C LYS A 217 14.89 19.31 -4.77
N LEU A 218 15.31 18.35 -3.94
CA LEU A 218 16.43 18.54 -3.01
C LEU A 218 17.73 18.87 -3.73
N GLY A 219 18.03 18.21 -4.86
CA GLY A 219 19.20 18.52 -5.69
C GLY A 219 19.17 19.95 -6.23
N THR A 220 18.02 20.39 -6.76
CA THR A 220 17.85 21.75 -7.28
C THR A 220 18.02 22.80 -6.18
N GLU A 221 17.45 22.54 -5.00
CA GLU A 221 17.56 23.45 -3.87
C GLU A 221 19.01 23.51 -3.33
N LEU A 222 19.71 22.37 -3.31
CA LEU A 222 21.13 22.29 -2.95
C LEU A 222 22.02 23.08 -3.93
N ASP A 223 21.76 22.99 -5.23
CA ASP A 223 22.46 23.77 -6.25
C ASP A 223 22.21 25.27 -6.06
N ARG A 224 20.97 25.65 -5.78
CA ARG A 224 20.58 27.03 -5.47
C ARG A 224 21.33 27.55 -4.25
N THR A 225 21.37 26.78 -3.16
CA THR A 225 22.12 27.13 -1.95
C THR A 225 23.62 27.25 -2.24
N THR A 226 24.21 26.31 -2.97
CA THR A 226 25.63 26.33 -3.35
C THR A 226 25.97 27.60 -4.14
N ASN A 227 25.14 27.97 -5.11
CA ASN A 227 25.32 29.19 -5.89
C ASN A 227 25.22 30.45 -5.03
N GLN A 228 24.24 30.53 -4.12
CA GLN A 228 24.12 31.65 -3.19
C GLN A 228 25.35 31.76 -2.28
N VAL A 229 25.86 30.65 -1.74
CA VAL A 229 27.08 30.64 -0.92
C VAL A 229 28.29 31.15 -1.71
N ASN A 230 28.44 30.73 -2.96
CA ASN A 230 29.54 31.19 -3.82
C ASN A 230 29.45 32.68 -4.15
N THR A 231 28.24 33.19 -4.42
CA THR A 231 28.00 34.62 -4.63
C THR A 231 28.33 35.41 -3.36
N THR A 232 27.78 35.02 -2.21
CA THR A 232 28.05 35.67 -0.92
C THR A 232 29.55 35.67 -0.60
N LYS A 233 30.26 34.56 -0.84
CA LYS A 233 31.71 34.47 -0.67
C LYS A 233 32.46 35.46 -1.56
N THR A 234 32.04 35.59 -2.81
CA THR A 234 32.64 36.52 -3.79
C THR A 234 32.40 37.97 -3.38
N GLU A 235 31.16 38.32 -3.02
CA GLU A 235 30.81 39.66 -2.55
C GLU A 235 31.57 40.02 -1.27
N LEU A 236 31.64 39.11 -0.29
CA LEU A 236 32.40 39.32 0.94
C LEU A 236 33.89 39.52 0.66
N SER A 237 34.48 38.74 -0.26
CA SER A 237 35.89 38.89 -0.64
C SER A 237 36.15 40.28 -1.24
N LYS A 238 35.23 40.79 -2.04
CA LYS A 238 35.30 42.15 -2.59
C LYS A 238 35.21 43.22 -1.51
N VAL A 239 34.24 43.12 -0.60
CA VAL A 239 34.09 44.06 0.53
C VAL A 239 35.36 44.09 1.40
N VAL A 240 35.95 42.92 1.66
CA VAL A 240 37.20 42.83 2.43
C VAL A 240 38.37 43.49 1.69
N GLU A 241 38.47 43.34 0.37
CA GLU A 241 39.52 43.98 -0.42
C GLU A 241 39.33 45.49 -0.51
N ASP A 242 38.10 45.96 -0.75
CA ASP A 242 37.77 47.39 -0.77
C ASP A 242 38.10 48.05 0.58
N ALA A 243 37.75 47.38 1.69
CA ALA A 243 38.10 47.85 3.03
C ALA A 243 39.62 47.90 3.26
N ARG A 244 40.36 46.91 2.77
CA ARG A 244 41.84 46.89 2.87
C ARG A 244 42.49 48.04 2.09
N LEU A 245 41.99 48.33 0.89
CA LEU A 245 42.49 49.45 0.07
C LEU A 245 42.18 50.79 0.75
N SER A 246 40.95 51.00 1.22
CA SER A 246 40.59 52.21 1.96
C SER A 246 41.45 52.43 3.20
N ILE A 247 41.66 51.38 4.01
CA ILE A 247 42.52 51.46 5.21
C ILE A 247 43.97 51.80 4.82
N ARG A 248 44.48 51.23 3.72
CA ARG A 248 45.84 51.54 3.25
C ARG A 248 45.96 53.02 2.87
N ASP A 249 44.99 53.56 2.15
CA ASP A 249 44.99 54.96 1.74
C ASP A 249 44.91 55.90 2.96
N ASP A 250 44.07 55.58 3.95
CA ASP A 250 44.00 56.32 5.20
C ASP A 250 45.34 56.33 5.96
N ILE A 251 46.04 55.19 6.01
CA ILE A 251 47.38 55.09 6.61
C ILE A 251 48.39 55.95 5.85
N GLN A 252 48.38 55.92 4.51
CA GLN A 252 49.30 56.73 3.70
C GLN A 252 49.05 58.22 3.89
N ASN A 253 47.78 58.64 3.89
CA ASN A 253 47.39 60.03 4.15
C ASN A 253 47.84 60.48 5.55
N ALA A 254 47.63 59.64 6.57
CA ALA A 254 48.09 59.91 7.93
C ALA A 254 49.61 60.02 8.03
N GLN A 255 50.36 59.16 7.33
CA GLN A 255 51.82 59.23 7.26
C GLN A 255 52.31 60.53 6.58
N GLN A 256 51.68 60.95 5.49
CA GLN A 256 52.01 62.20 4.80
C GLN A 256 51.74 63.42 5.68
N ALA A 257 50.56 63.49 6.32
CA ALA A 257 50.21 64.56 7.24
C ALA A 257 51.17 64.61 8.45
N SER A 258 51.54 63.45 8.99
CA SER A 258 52.55 63.34 10.06
C SER A 258 53.92 63.84 9.60
N GLY A 259 54.35 63.49 8.38
CA GLY A 259 55.60 63.96 7.79
C GLY A 259 55.61 65.49 7.57
N GLN A 260 54.50 66.06 7.10
CA GLN A 260 54.34 67.51 6.97
C GLN A 260 54.42 68.22 8.32
N LEU A 261 53.72 67.70 9.34
CA LEU A 261 53.81 68.21 10.71
C LEU A 261 55.25 68.18 11.21
N ASN A 262 55.96 67.06 11.02
CA ASN A 262 57.34 66.94 11.45
C ASN A 262 58.26 67.92 10.71
N SER A 263 58.03 68.13 9.41
CA SER A 263 58.76 69.11 8.60
C SER A 263 58.52 70.57 9.03
N ILE A 264 57.41 70.87 9.71
CA ILE A 264 57.11 72.20 10.26
C ILE A 264 57.68 72.32 11.68
N ILE A 265 57.47 71.30 12.51
CA ILE A 265 57.85 71.30 13.92
C ILE A 265 59.37 71.42 14.09
N LEU A 266 60.15 70.70 13.29
CA LEU A 266 61.62 70.70 13.42
C LEU A 266 62.23 72.10 13.20
N PRO A 267 61.96 72.82 12.08
CA PRO A 267 62.43 74.20 11.91
C PRO A 267 61.92 75.15 13.00
N VAL A 268 60.66 75.03 13.42
CA VAL A 268 60.08 75.89 14.46
C VAL A 268 60.80 75.68 15.80
N LEU A 269 61.09 74.43 16.19
CA LEU A 269 61.86 74.14 17.40
C LEU A 269 63.28 74.71 17.34
N VAL A 270 63.93 74.65 16.18
CA VAL A 270 65.26 75.27 15.97
C VAL A 270 65.17 76.79 16.13
N LEU A 271 64.17 77.44 15.53
CA LEU A 271 63.96 78.89 15.65
C LEU A 271 63.70 79.31 17.09
N ILE A 272 62.85 78.59 17.82
CA ILE A 272 62.60 78.81 19.25
C ILE A 272 63.91 78.70 20.04
N SER A 273 64.72 77.67 19.76
CA SER A 273 66.00 77.46 20.43
C SER A 273 67.00 78.61 20.18
N ILE A 274 67.07 79.12 18.94
CA ILE A 274 67.89 80.28 18.57
C ILE A 274 67.43 81.54 19.31
N ILE A 275 66.11 81.80 19.34
CA ILE A 275 65.53 82.95 20.05
C ILE A 275 65.88 82.89 21.53
N ILE A 276 65.73 81.72 22.17
CA ILE A 276 66.08 81.52 23.58
C ILE A 276 67.58 81.78 23.80
N ALA A 277 68.47 81.26 22.95
CA ALA A 277 69.91 81.50 23.06
C ALA A 277 70.28 82.99 22.92
N LEU A 278 69.66 83.70 21.98
CA LEU A 278 69.80 85.15 21.80
C LEU A 278 69.34 85.91 23.04
N GLN A 279 68.17 85.57 23.59
CA GLN A 279 67.66 86.19 24.81
C GLN A 279 68.65 86.02 25.97
N ILE A 280 69.18 84.81 26.18
CA ILE A 280 70.17 84.52 27.22
C ILE A 280 71.45 85.36 27.02
N SER A 281 71.98 85.41 25.80
CA SER A 281 73.17 86.22 25.46
C SER A 281 72.94 87.71 25.70
N LEU A 282 71.77 88.23 25.33
CA LEU A 282 71.41 89.63 25.48
C LEU A 282 71.25 90.00 26.95
N PHE A 283 70.61 89.16 27.75
CA PHE A 283 70.55 89.31 29.21
C PHE A 283 71.95 89.26 29.85
N ALA A 284 72.82 88.35 29.41
CA ALA A 284 74.20 88.28 29.89
C ALA A 284 75.01 89.54 29.55
N ARG A 285 74.85 90.07 28.32
CA ARG A 285 75.49 91.32 27.87
C ARG A 285 75.00 92.54 28.65
N ILE A 286 73.68 92.68 28.82
CA ILE A 286 73.10 93.75 29.66
C ILE A 286 73.68 93.67 31.06
N ARG A 287 73.74 92.48 31.66
CA ARG A 287 74.30 92.30 33.00
C ARG A 287 75.81 92.61 33.08
N ALA A 288 76.56 92.39 32.00
CA ALA A 288 77.99 92.73 31.91
C ALA A 288 78.24 94.23 31.68
N SER A 289 77.34 94.96 31.00
CA SER A 289 77.45 96.41 30.80
C SER A 289 77.05 97.25 32.02
N TYR A 290 76.47 96.62 33.05
CA TYR A 290 76.16 97.22 34.36
C TYR A 290 77.17 96.82 35.45
N ARG A 291 78.35 96.33 35.07
CA ARG A 291 79.53 96.15 35.93
C ARG A 291 80.64 97.07 35.47
#